data_AF-A0A1Y3T8I8-F1
#
_entry.id   AF-A0A1Y3T8I8-F1
#
_cell.length_a   1.000
_cell.length_b   1.000
_cell.length_c   1.000
_cell.angle_alpha   90.00
_cell.angle_beta   90.00
_cell.angle_gamma   90.00
#
_symmetry.space_group_name_H-M   'P 1'
#
loop_
_entity.id
_entity.type
_entity.pdbx_description
1 polymer ?
#
loop_
_entity_poly.entity_id
_entity_poly.type
_entity_poly.pdbx_seq_one_letter_code
_entity_poly.pdbx_strand_id
1 'polypeptide(L)'
;MTMDAPRKFERYYNVRFMPLIEMAKLDESKFTNKDNYNLVKGLKMLYGKIAPDNDFKVSHEVACVLGALTHDKEIYNHIEQQKGDVNMGQYVLNISKKARLEGKEEGRKEGLHEGVINTLLQQLQSKFGKLSPKTIYQIQTSNDEQLHALTVHILNMNSEEDVLKILKND
;
A
#
# COMPACT_ATOMS: atom_id res chain seq x y z
N MET A 1 -13.74 24.20 33.17
CA MET A 1 -14.43 22.90 33.33
C MET A 1 -14.06 22.03 32.15
N THR A 2 -13.14 21.07 32.33
CA THR A 2 -12.96 19.97 31.39
C THR A 2 -14.24 19.14 31.42
N MET A 3 -15.00 19.13 30.34
CA MET A 3 -16.16 18.24 30.21
C MET A 3 -15.64 16.81 30.17
N ASP A 4 -15.92 16.02 31.20
CA ASP A 4 -15.70 14.58 31.16
C ASP A 4 -16.59 14.00 30.05
N ALA A 5 -15.97 13.28 29.14
CA ALA A 5 -16.68 12.71 28.02
C ALA A 5 -17.60 11.55 28.49
N PRO A 6 -18.78 11.35 27.87
CA PRO A 6 -19.73 10.33 28.32
C PRO A 6 -19.14 8.92 28.36
N ARG A 7 -19.38 8.18 29.45
CA ARG A 7 -18.82 6.82 29.70
C ARG A 7 -18.93 5.85 28.52
N LYS A 8 -19.98 5.97 27.70
CA LYS A 8 -20.17 5.15 26.49
C LYS A 8 -19.02 5.23 25.47
N PHE A 9 -18.16 6.23 25.58
CA PHE A 9 -17.03 6.44 24.67
C PHE A 9 -15.68 5.97 25.22
N GLU A 10 -15.61 5.43 26.44
CA GLU A 10 -14.36 5.02 27.11
C GLU A 10 -13.49 4.05 26.28
N ARG A 11 -14.10 3.17 25.48
CA ARG A 11 -13.38 2.19 24.64
C ARG A 11 -12.78 2.75 23.37
N TYR A 12 -13.05 4.02 23.06
CA TYR A 12 -12.66 4.65 21.79
C TYR A 12 -11.53 5.68 21.95
N TYR A 13 -10.99 5.86 23.15
CA TYR A 13 -9.94 6.84 23.45
C TYR A 13 -8.53 6.31 23.25
N ASN A 14 -7.64 7.15 22.70
CA ASN A 14 -6.20 6.85 22.58
C ASN A 14 -5.29 7.62 23.55
N VAL A 15 -5.73 8.71 24.22
CA VAL A 15 -4.90 9.52 25.15
C VAL A 15 -5.73 10.08 26.32
N ARG A 16 -5.17 10.11 27.55
CA ARG A 16 -5.87 10.52 28.80
C ARG A 16 -6.13 12.02 28.97
N PHE A 17 -5.41 12.90 28.27
CA PHE A 17 -5.53 14.36 28.47
C PHE A 17 -6.50 15.04 27.50
N MET A 18 -6.86 14.36 26.41
CA MET A 18 -7.85 14.81 25.44
C MET A 18 -8.48 13.55 24.80
N PRO A 19 -9.78 13.31 24.95
CA PRO A 19 -10.43 12.12 24.40
C PRO A 19 -10.42 12.15 22.87
N LEU A 20 -9.37 11.60 22.26
CA LEU A 20 -9.30 11.38 20.83
C LEU A 20 -10.11 10.13 20.49
N ILE A 21 -11.29 10.33 19.91
CA ILE A 21 -12.17 9.27 19.42
C ILE A 21 -11.87 9.05 17.93
N GLU A 22 -11.46 7.84 17.58
CA GLU A 22 -11.34 7.45 16.18
C GLU A 22 -12.74 7.33 15.55
N MET A 23 -13.08 8.25 14.65
CA MET A 23 -14.42 8.30 14.02
C MET A 23 -14.77 6.99 13.29
N ALA A 24 -13.79 6.32 12.68
CA ALA A 24 -14.00 5.04 12.01
C ALA A 24 -14.41 3.89 12.96
N LYS A 25 -14.29 4.05 14.28
CA LYS A 25 -14.76 3.07 15.27
C LYS A 25 -16.17 3.36 15.79
N LEU A 26 -16.73 4.53 15.52
CA LEU A 26 -18.07 4.90 15.98
C LEU A 26 -19.13 4.02 15.31
N ASP A 27 -20.23 3.74 16.02
CA ASP A 27 -21.39 3.06 15.46
C ASP A 27 -22.26 4.09 14.71
N GLU A 28 -22.23 4.04 13.38
CA GLU A 28 -22.98 4.91 12.49
C GLU A 28 -24.49 4.85 12.77
N SER A 29 -25.02 3.70 13.21
CA SER A 29 -26.46 3.53 13.48
C SER A 29 -26.96 4.41 14.64
N LYS A 30 -26.05 4.98 15.43
CA LYS A 30 -26.39 5.89 16.54
C LYS A 30 -26.62 7.34 16.09
N PHE A 31 -26.38 7.65 14.82
CA PHE A 31 -26.54 9.01 14.29
C PHE A 31 -27.89 9.17 13.59
N THR A 32 -28.77 10.02 14.14
CA THR A 32 -30.06 10.35 13.52
C THR A 32 -29.91 11.29 12.33
N ASN A 33 -28.87 12.12 12.31
CA ASN A 33 -28.55 12.96 11.16
C ASN A 33 -27.92 12.10 10.05
N LYS A 34 -28.51 12.16 8.85
CA LYS A 34 -28.11 11.34 7.69
C LYS A 34 -26.67 11.61 7.25
N ASP A 35 -26.22 12.86 7.29
CA ASP A 35 -24.87 13.23 6.86
C ASP A 35 -23.80 12.77 7.86
N ASN A 36 -24.09 12.85 9.16
CA ASN A 36 -23.23 12.27 10.18
C ASN A 36 -23.16 10.74 10.08
N TYR A 37 -24.31 10.08 9.84
CA TYR A 37 -24.35 8.64 9.56
C TYR A 37 -23.48 8.29 8.35
N ASN A 38 -23.66 9.02 7.25
CA ASN A 38 -22.93 8.80 6.00
C ASN A 38 -21.43 9.07 6.18
N LEU A 39 -21.03 10.13 6.88
CA LEU A 39 -19.62 10.41 7.13
C LEU A 39 -18.95 9.26 7.88
N VAL A 40 -19.55 8.76 8.96
CA VAL A 40 -18.99 7.64 9.73
C VAL A 40 -18.95 6.35 8.92
N LYS A 41 -20.03 6.01 8.20
CA LYS A 41 -20.07 4.83 7.31
C LYS A 41 -19.03 4.93 6.19
N GLY A 42 -18.91 6.09 5.55
CA GLY A 42 -17.95 6.35 4.47
C GLY A 42 -16.50 6.26 4.95
N LEU A 43 -16.19 6.77 6.15
CA LEU A 43 -14.89 6.58 6.77
C LEU A 43 -14.58 5.09 6.98
N LYS A 44 -15.53 4.32 7.51
CA LYS A 44 -15.32 2.87 7.67
C LYS A 44 -15.00 2.17 6.36
N MET A 45 -15.64 2.58 5.25
CA MET A 45 -15.33 2.07 3.92
C MET A 45 -13.92 2.46 3.47
N LEU A 46 -13.55 3.73 3.60
CA LEU A 46 -12.21 4.23 3.22
C LEU A 46 -11.08 3.54 4.01
N TYR A 47 -11.28 3.32 5.30
CA TYR A 47 -10.31 2.62 6.17
C TYR A 47 -10.41 1.09 6.08
N GLY A 48 -11.21 0.54 5.15
CA GLY A 48 -11.35 -0.91 4.94
C GLY A 48 -11.93 -1.67 6.14
N LYS A 49 -12.66 -0.99 7.05
CA LYS A 49 -13.32 -1.62 8.20
C LYS A 49 -14.61 -2.33 7.82
N ILE A 50 -15.25 -1.88 6.74
CA ILE A 50 -16.40 -2.53 6.11
C ILE A 50 -16.16 -2.63 4.61
N ALA A 51 -16.82 -3.59 3.97
CA ALA A 51 -16.75 -3.75 2.52
C ALA A 51 -17.31 -2.50 1.80
N PRO A 52 -16.75 -2.12 0.65
CA PRO A 52 -17.32 -1.05 -0.14
C PRO A 52 -18.74 -1.38 -0.61
N ASP A 53 -19.63 -0.40 -0.52
CA ASP A 53 -21.02 -0.45 -0.96
C ASP A 53 -21.15 0.35 -2.26
N ASN A 54 -21.44 -0.34 -3.38
CA ASN A 54 -21.44 0.25 -4.73
C ASN A 54 -22.47 1.38 -4.91
N ASP A 55 -23.52 1.40 -4.10
CA ASP A 55 -24.64 2.33 -4.18
C ASP A 55 -24.59 3.39 -3.07
N PHE A 56 -23.45 3.49 -2.37
CA PHE A 56 -23.25 4.44 -1.29
C PHE A 56 -23.17 5.89 -1.80
N LYS A 57 -24.34 6.53 -1.87
CA LYS A 57 -24.51 7.94 -2.21
C LYS A 57 -24.63 8.82 -0.98
N VAL A 58 -23.93 9.95 -0.99
CA VAL A 58 -23.87 10.93 0.09
C VAL A 58 -24.04 12.35 -0.46
N SER A 59 -24.36 13.30 0.42
CA SER A 59 -24.40 14.72 0.04
C SER A 59 -23.03 15.19 -0.46
N HIS A 60 -23.03 16.25 -1.25
CA HIS A 60 -21.80 16.85 -1.79
C HIS A 60 -20.82 17.23 -0.67
N GLU A 61 -21.31 17.81 0.42
CA GLU A 61 -20.50 18.23 1.56
C GLU A 61 -19.81 17.05 2.23
N VAL A 62 -20.55 15.96 2.47
CA VAL A 62 -19.98 14.73 3.04
C VAL A 62 -18.97 14.11 2.09
N ALA A 63 -19.25 14.12 0.79
CA ALA A 63 -18.32 13.63 -0.23
C ALA A 63 -17.01 14.41 -0.25
N CYS A 64 -17.06 15.75 -0.17
CA CYS A 64 -15.87 16.58 -0.12
C CYS A 64 -15.01 16.28 1.12
N VAL A 65 -15.63 16.10 2.30
CA VAL A 65 -14.90 15.71 3.52
C VAL A 65 -14.26 14.33 3.37
N LEU A 66 -15.01 13.34 2.89
CA LEU A 66 -14.48 11.99 2.67
C LEU A 66 -13.37 11.99 1.60
N GLY A 67 -13.56 12.75 0.52
CA GLY A 67 -12.60 12.95 -0.56
C GLY A 67 -11.29 13.54 -0.07
N ALA A 68 -11.34 14.57 0.78
CA ALA A 68 -10.15 15.17 1.38
C ALA A 68 -9.36 14.17 2.25
N LEU A 69 -10.06 13.23 2.89
CA LEU A 69 -9.47 12.19 3.73
C LEU A 69 -8.92 10.98 2.95
N THR A 70 -9.13 10.93 1.63
CA THR A 70 -8.46 9.93 0.77
C THR A 70 -6.97 10.22 0.57
N HIS A 71 -6.52 11.44 0.88
CA HIS A 71 -5.19 11.96 0.56
C HIS A 71 -4.85 11.95 -0.94
N ASP A 72 -5.84 11.81 -1.82
CA ASP A 72 -5.71 11.88 -3.27
C ASP A 72 -6.35 13.18 -3.80
N LYS A 73 -5.49 14.09 -4.27
CA LYS A 73 -5.93 15.40 -4.79
C LYS A 73 -6.80 15.29 -6.04
N GLU A 74 -6.56 14.29 -6.89
CA GLU A 74 -7.34 14.11 -8.11
C GLU A 74 -8.76 13.68 -7.76
N ILE A 75 -8.89 12.75 -6.80
CA ILE A 75 -10.18 12.31 -6.28
C ILE A 75 -10.94 13.48 -5.64
N TYR A 76 -10.28 14.25 -4.78
CA TYR A 76 -10.90 15.43 -4.15
C TYR A 76 -11.39 16.43 -5.20
N ASN A 77 -10.53 16.82 -6.15
CA ASN A 77 -10.89 17.79 -7.20
C ASN A 77 -12.06 17.29 -8.05
N HIS A 78 -12.11 15.99 -8.35
CA HIS A 78 -13.21 15.42 -9.12
C HIS A 78 -14.53 15.45 -8.34
N ILE A 79 -14.51 15.21 -7.04
CA ILE A 79 -15.69 15.31 -6.16
C ILE A 79 -16.15 16.76 -6.02
N GLU A 80 -15.22 17.69 -5.78
CA GLU A 80 -15.50 19.11 -5.57
C GLU A 80 -16.19 19.77 -6.78
N GLN A 81 -15.84 19.33 -8.00
CA GLN A 81 -16.45 19.83 -9.23
C GLN A 81 -17.86 19.28 -9.50
N GLN A 82 -18.24 18.16 -8.86
CA GLN A 82 -19.56 17.58 -9.02
C GLN A 82 -20.60 18.37 -8.24
N LYS A 83 -21.83 18.40 -8.74
CA LYS A 83 -22.97 19.01 -8.05
C LYS A 83 -23.97 17.94 -7.65
N GLY A 84 -24.51 18.05 -6.43
CA GLY A 84 -25.50 17.12 -5.89
C GLY A 84 -24.87 15.87 -5.26
N ASP A 85 -25.70 14.84 -5.07
CA ASP A 85 -25.28 13.61 -4.38
C ASP A 85 -24.18 12.87 -5.15
N VAL A 86 -23.15 12.45 -4.42
CA VAL A 86 -21.96 11.78 -4.95
C VAL A 86 -21.97 10.31 -4.55
N ASN A 87 -21.70 9.40 -5.48
CA ASN A 87 -21.54 7.99 -5.19
C ASN A 87 -20.12 7.69 -4.68
N MET A 88 -19.89 7.88 -3.39
CA MET A 88 -18.60 7.59 -2.75
C MET A 88 -18.22 6.11 -2.82
N GLY A 89 -19.19 5.20 -2.93
CA GLY A 89 -18.94 3.78 -3.13
C GLY A 89 -18.01 3.48 -4.31
N GLN A 90 -18.27 4.13 -5.44
CA GLN A 90 -17.46 3.98 -6.65
C GLN A 90 -16.03 4.48 -6.48
N TYR A 91 -15.83 5.58 -5.76
CA TYR A 91 -14.49 6.09 -5.45
C TYR A 91 -13.69 5.11 -4.59
N VAL A 92 -14.29 4.59 -3.50
CA VAL A 92 -13.61 3.63 -2.62
C VAL A 92 -13.19 2.37 -3.39
N LEU A 93 -14.06 1.86 -4.27
CA LEU A 93 -13.75 0.70 -5.11
C LEU A 93 -12.60 0.98 -6.08
N ASN A 94 -12.60 2.15 -6.71
CA ASN A 94 -11.57 2.54 -7.66
C ASN A 94 -10.20 2.70 -6.97
N ILE A 95 -10.17 3.33 -5.79
CA ILE A 95 -8.96 3.39 -4.93
C ILE A 95 -8.47 1.98 -4.63
N SER A 96 -9.35 1.11 -4.15
CA SER A 96 -9.01 -0.28 -3.79
C SER A 96 -8.48 -1.07 -4.99
N LYS A 97 -9.09 -0.87 -6.17
CA LYS A 97 -8.67 -1.53 -7.43
C LYS A 97 -7.30 -1.04 -7.88
N LYS A 98 -7.04 0.27 -7.84
CA LYS A 98 -5.75 0.87 -8.18
C LYS A 98 -4.65 0.34 -7.27
N ALA A 99 -4.84 0.40 -5.96
CA ALA A 99 -3.88 -0.12 -4.98
C ALA A 99 -3.58 -1.61 -5.19
N ARG A 100 -4.60 -2.42 -5.52
CA ARG A 100 -4.39 -3.86 -5.81
C ARG A 100 -3.57 -4.08 -7.09
N LEU A 101 -3.77 -3.25 -8.12
CA LEU A 101 -3.01 -3.36 -9.37
C LEU A 101 -1.55 -2.93 -9.16
N GLU A 102 -1.33 -1.83 -8.44
CA GLU A 102 0.00 -1.36 -8.06
C GLU A 102 0.74 -2.41 -7.23
N GLY A 103 0.13 -2.92 -6.16
CA GLY A 103 0.75 -3.95 -5.32
C GLY A 103 1.00 -5.27 -6.07
N LYS A 104 0.14 -5.65 -7.02
CA LYS A 104 0.40 -6.80 -7.89
C LYS A 104 1.64 -6.57 -8.76
N GLU A 105 1.81 -5.36 -9.28
CA GLU A 105 2.92 -5.06 -10.17
C GLU A 105 4.25 -4.86 -9.43
N GLU A 106 4.23 -4.20 -8.27
CA GLU A 106 5.37 -4.14 -7.35
C GLU A 106 5.80 -5.55 -6.94
N GLY A 107 4.86 -6.37 -6.46
CA GLY A 107 5.15 -7.75 -6.07
C GLY A 107 5.66 -8.62 -7.23
N ARG A 108 5.21 -8.38 -8.47
CA ARG A 108 5.76 -9.06 -9.66
C ARG A 108 7.20 -8.65 -9.92
N LYS A 109 7.53 -7.36 -9.81
CA LYS A 109 8.89 -6.85 -10.03
C LYS A 109 9.84 -7.36 -8.95
N GLU A 110 9.47 -7.23 -7.68
CA GLU A 110 10.25 -7.75 -6.55
C GLU A 110 10.46 -9.26 -6.66
N GLY A 111 9.41 -10.02 -6.94
CA GLY A 111 9.49 -11.47 -7.11
C GLY A 111 10.36 -11.90 -8.30
N LEU A 112 10.36 -11.15 -9.40
CA LEU A 112 11.26 -11.40 -10.53
C LEU A 112 12.72 -11.13 -10.14
N HIS A 113 12.99 -10.01 -9.47
CA HIS A 113 14.32 -9.62 -9.01
C HIS A 113 14.92 -10.66 -8.04
N GLU A 114 14.18 -11.00 -6.98
CA GLU A 114 14.58 -12.03 -6.02
C GLU A 114 14.73 -13.41 -6.69
N GLY A 115 13.84 -13.74 -7.63
CA GLY A 115 13.90 -14.97 -8.41
C GLY A 115 15.18 -15.10 -9.23
N VAL A 116 15.61 -14.03 -9.89
CA VAL A 116 16.87 -13.97 -10.65
C VAL A 116 18.06 -14.12 -9.71
N ILE A 117 18.10 -13.40 -8.59
CA ILE A 117 19.17 -13.53 -7.57
C ILE A 117 19.31 -14.97 -7.09
N ASN A 118 18.20 -15.58 -6.65
CA ASN A 118 18.20 -16.94 -6.12
C ASN A 118 18.65 -17.96 -7.17
N THR A 119 18.19 -17.79 -8.42
CA THR A 119 18.59 -18.67 -9.53
C THR A 119 20.07 -18.52 -9.85
N LEU A 120 20.59 -17.29 -9.95
CA LEU A 120 22.01 -17.03 -10.19
C LEU A 120 22.87 -17.62 -9.08
N LEU A 121 22.50 -17.43 -7.81
CA LEU A 121 23.22 -18.01 -6.69
C LEU A 121 23.28 -19.55 -6.77
N GLN A 122 22.16 -20.22 -7.06
CA GLN A 122 22.12 -21.67 -7.21
C GLN A 122 22.98 -22.16 -8.38
N GLN A 123 22.89 -21.50 -9.53
CA GLN A 123 23.68 -21.89 -10.72
C GLN A 123 25.18 -21.68 -10.50
N LEU A 124 25.56 -20.54 -9.93
CA LEU A 124 26.95 -20.24 -9.59
C LEU A 124 27.50 -21.20 -8.54
N GLN A 125 26.70 -21.53 -7.52
CA GLN A 125 27.08 -22.54 -6.52
C GLN A 125 27.22 -23.94 -7.14
N SER A 126 26.34 -24.31 -8.07
CA SER A 126 26.46 -25.58 -8.78
C SER A 126 27.71 -25.65 -9.66
N LYS A 127 28.17 -24.51 -10.20
CA LYS A 127 29.32 -24.44 -11.10
C LYS A 127 30.66 -24.33 -10.35
N PHE A 128 30.73 -23.54 -9.29
CA PHE A 128 31.97 -23.22 -8.58
C PHE A 128 32.06 -23.81 -7.17
N GLY A 129 31.00 -24.47 -6.69
CA GLY A 129 30.90 -24.93 -5.31
C GLY A 129 30.50 -23.80 -4.37
N LYS A 130 30.95 -23.87 -3.11
CA LYS A 130 30.59 -22.86 -2.11
C LYS A 130 31.18 -21.50 -2.47
N LEU A 131 30.32 -20.53 -2.80
CA LEU A 131 30.70 -19.14 -3.04
C LEU A 131 31.16 -18.45 -1.75
N SER A 132 32.05 -17.46 -1.88
CA SER A 132 32.42 -16.61 -0.75
C SER A 132 31.26 -15.73 -0.29
N PRO A 133 31.21 -15.35 1.00
CA PRO A 133 30.21 -14.41 1.52
C PRO A 133 30.19 -13.08 0.77
N LYS A 134 31.35 -12.63 0.29
CA LYS A 134 31.48 -11.39 -0.49
C LYS A 134 30.72 -11.47 -1.80
N THR A 135 30.87 -12.55 -2.55
CA THR A 135 30.19 -12.73 -3.85
C THR A 135 28.69 -12.89 -3.66
N ILE A 136 28.25 -13.63 -2.65
CA ILE A 136 26.83 -13.76 -2.31
C ILE A 136 26.23 -12.38 -2.03
N TYR A 137 26.87 -11.60 -1.17
CA TYR A 137 26.41 -10.26 -0.82
C TYR A 137 26.32 -9.36 -2.05
N GLN A 138 27.35 -9.35 -2.90
CA GLN A 138 27.35 -8.53 -4.12
C GLN A 138 26.15 -8.87 -5.02
N ILE A 139 25.91 -10.15 -5.31
CA ILE A 139 24.77 -10.59 -6.13
C ILE A 139 23.43 -10.19 -5.49
N GLN A 140 23.29 -10.35 -4.16
CA GLN A 140 22.05 -9.99 -3.45
C GLN A 140 21.74 -8.49 -3.47
N THR A 141 22.76 -7.65 -3.67
CA THR A 141 22.62 -6.19 -3.71
C THR A 141 22.70 -5.60 -5.12
N SER A 142 22.85 -6.45 -6.14
CA SER A 142 22.97 -6.03 -7.53
C SER A 142 21.63 -5.56 -8.10
N ASN A 143 21.67 -4.59 -9.00
CA ASN A 143 20.48 -4.14 -9.73
C ASN A 143 20.12 -5.10 -10.89
N ASP A 144 18.97 -4.88 -11.53
CA ASP A 144 18.50 -5.72 -12.64
C ASP A 144 19.49 -5.81 -13.81
N GLU A 145 20.23 -4.73 -14.11
CA GLU A 145 21.18 -4.67 -15.22
C GLU A 145 22.41 -5.55 -14.95
N GLN A 146 22.97 -5.44 -13.75
CA GLN A 146 24.08 -6.26 -13.27
C GLN A 146 23.71 -7.75 -13.20
N LEU A 147 22.51 -8.05 -12.70
CA LEU A 147 21.98 -9.43 -12.68
C LEU A 147 21.76 -9.97 -14.09
N HIS A 148 21.31 -9.12 -15.02
CA HIS A 148 21.17 -9.48 -16.42
C HIS A 148 22.53 -9.78 -17.07
N ALA A 149 23.54 -8.94 -16.84
CA ALA A 149 24.91 -9.18 -17.31
C ALA A 149 25.46 -10.51 -16.78
N LEU A 150 25.28 -10.80 -15.49
CA LEU A 150 25.63 -12.11 -14.93
C LEU A 150 24.89 -13.26 -15.61
N THR A 151 23.60 -13.10 -15.87
CA THR A 151 22.77 -14.12 -16.54
C THR A 151 23.30 -14.44 -17.94
N VAL A 152 23.65 -13.41 -18.72
CA VAL A 152 24.18 -13.57 -20.09
C VAL A 152 25.56 -14.24 -20.09
N HIS A 153 26.41 -13.89 -19.13
CA HIS A 153 27.79 -14.37 -19.09
C HIS A 153 27.99 -15.66 -18.28
N ILE A 154 26.94 -16.20 -17.65
CA ILE A 154 27.07 -17.27 -16.65
C ILE A 154 27.81 -18.52 -17.15
N LEU A 155 27.54 -18.89 -18.40
CA LEU A 155 28.11 -20.09 -19.03
C LEU A 155 29.61 -19.94 -19.32
N ASN A 156 30.08 -18.71 -19.56
CA ASN A 156 31.46 -18.42 -19.99
C ASN A 156 32.41 -18.13 -18.83
N MET A 157 31.91 -17.94 -17.61
CA MET A 157 32.76 -17.70 -16.44
C MET A 157 33.50 -18.97 -16.02
N ASN A 158 34.74 -18.84 -15.59
CA ASN A 158 35.59 -19.97 -15.16
C ASN A 158 35.93 -19.92 -13.67
N SER A 159 35.60 -18.83 -13.00
CA SER A 159 35.89 -18.63 -11.58
C SER A 159 34.91 -17.67 -10.92
N GLU A 160 34.92 -17.69 -9.57
CA GLU A 160 34.22 -16.70 -8.76
C GLU A 160 34.71 -15.26 -9.02
N GLU A 161 35.99 -15.09 -9.39
CA GLU A 161 36.57 -13.79 -9.71
C GLU A 161 35.88 -13.15 -10.94
N ASP A 162 35.43 -13.96 -11.90
CA ASP A 162 34.74 -13.47 -13.10
C ASP A 162 33.37 -12.88 -12.77
N VAL A 163 32.67 -13.44 -11.78
CA VAL A 163 31.41 -12.91 -11.25
C VAL A 163 31.60 -11.48 -10.76
N LEU A 164 32.63 -11.27 -9.92
CA LEU A 164 32.93 -9.96 -9.36
C LEU A 164 33.40 -8.95 -10.41
N LYS A 165 34.03 -9.40 -11.50
CA LYS A 165 34.40 -8.51 -12.61
C LYS A 165 33.18 -8.03 -13.38
N ILE A 166 32.25 -8.93 -13.68
CA ILE A 166 31.01 -8.58 -14.39
C ILE A 166 30.19 -7.59 -13.57
N LEU A 167 30.03 -7.85 -12.27
CA LEU A 167 29.28 -6.96 -11.37
C LEU A 167 29.90 -5.58 -11.13
N LYS A 168 31.16 -5.36 -11.52
CA LYS A 168 31.87 -4.08 -11.34
C LYS A 168 31.92 -3.23 -12.61
N ASN A 169 31.65 -3.82 -13.77
CA ASN A 169 31.81 -3.16 -15.05
C ASN A 169 30.54 -2.43 -15.53
N ASP A 170 29.46 -2.46 -14.76
CA ASP A 170 28.21 -1.72 -14.98
C ASP A 170 27.79 -0.94 -13.72
#